data_AF-A0A959GSL5-F1
#
_entry.id   AF-A0A959GSL5-F1
#
_cell.length_a   1.000
_cell.length_b   1.000
_cell.length_c   1.000
_cell.angle_alpha   90.00
_cell.angle_beta   90.00
_cell.angle_gamma   90.00
#
_symmetry.space_group_name_H-M   'P 1'
#
loop_
_entity.id
_entity.type
_entity.pdbx_description
1 polymer ?
#
loop_
_entity_poly.entity_id
_entity_poly.type
_entity_poly.pdbx_seq_one_letter_code
_entity_poly.pdbx_strand_id
1 'polypeptide(L)'
;MTEYGLLSEIPGGGRFHSCLLTTFAFDLYFFEEQVLRTLRAKGVSNFIVLADAWILTDVLGNLSSHTRAAGKYYYLAGMDKGQGVFHPKIMLLLGEEEALLFTGSGNLTPFGHGGNHELWGAIHFDGKESPRLPLLHQAMEYLEGLAGQLPGIGKTFWEAQKEESRLFGKLPAAPPAFVPLDATTDAAFLHSGREENILSQFRRLVPSEKIEAIHLTSPFYDVKGQFLSEL
;
A
#
# COMPACT_ATOMS: atom_id res chain seq x y z
N MET A 1 6.77 -3.24 -23.09
CA MET A 1 6.43 -2.82 -21.72
C MET A 1 6.97 -1.41 -21.58
N THR A 2 6.12 -0.43 -21.29
CA THR A 2 6.56 0.97 -21.16
C THR A 2 6.91 1.22 -19.70
N GLU A 3 8.09 1.77 -19.43
CA GLU A 3 8.53 2.11 -18.08
C GLU A 3 8.01 3.51 -17.71
N TYR A 4 7.45 3.64 -16.50
CA TYR A 4 6.94 4.89 -15.98
C TYR A 4 7.59 5.17 -14.62
N GLY A 5 7.87 6.44 -14.34
CA GLY A 5 8.28 6.85 -13.00
C GLY A 5 7.07 6.80 -12.07
N LEU A 6 7.07 5.91 -11.07
CA LEU A 6 5.93 5.77 -10.15
C LEU A 6 5.43 7.11 -9.58
N LEU A 7 6.36 7.97 -9.17
CA LEU A 7 6.02 9.28 -8.59
C LEU A 7 5.61 10.32 -9.64
N SER A 8 5.97 10.15 -10.92
CA SER A 8 5.54 11.07 -11.99
C SER A 8 4.07 10.91 -12.33
N GLU A 9 3.53 9.69 -12.18
CA GLU A 9 2.11 9.38 -12.42
C GLU A 9 1.16 10.03 -11.41
N ILE A 10 1.66 10.48 -10.27
CA ILE A 10 0.86 11.17 -9.26
C ILE A 10 0.58 12.60 -9.75
N PRO A 11 -0.68 13.04 -9.87
CA PRO A 11 -0.97 14.40 -10.30
C PRO A 11 -0.44 15.44 -9.29
N GLY A 12 0.02 16.58 -9.82
CA GLY A 12 0.35 17.75 -9.00
C GLY A 12 -0.88 18.59 -8.65
N GLY A 13 -0.65 19.73 -7.98
CA GLY A 13 -1.68 20.74 -7.72
C GLY A 13 -2.41 20.62 -6.39
N GLY A 14 -1.88 19.87 -5.41
CA GLY A 14 -2.46 19.78 -4.08
C GLY A 14 -3.73 18.93 -3.99
N ARG A 15 -3.92 17.98 -4.92
CA ARG A 15 -5.08 17.07 -4.93
C ARG A 15 -5.12 16.12 -3.75
N PHE A 16 -3.95 15.74 -3.22
CA PHE A 16 -3.80 14.85 -2.08
C PHE A 16 -3.09 15.59 -0.95
N HIS A 17 -3.67 15.54 0.26
CA HIS A 17 -3.11 16.14 1.46
C HIS A 17 -2.27 15.15 2.27
N SER A 18 -2.59 13.85 2.20
CA SER A 18 -1.98 12.81 3.03
C SER A 18 -1.51 11.61 2.22
N CYS A 19 -0.47 10.93 2.72
CA CYS A 19 0.07 9.70 2.15
C CYS A 19 0.38 8.67 3.25
N LEU A 20 -0.13 7.44 3.08
CA LEU A 20 0.26 6.27 3.87
C LEU A 20 1.04 5.32 2.98
N LEU A 21 2.21 4.92 3.46
CA LEU A 21 3.14 4.04 2.77
C LEU A 21 3.39 2.78 3.61
N THR A 22 3.40 1.62 2.96
CA THR A 22 3.89 0.37 3.55
C THR A 22 5.08 -0.13 2.76
N THR A 23 6.06 -0.71 3.44
CA THR A 23 7.23 -1.31 2.80
C THR A 23 7.85 -2.41 3.67
N PHE A 24 8.61 -3.31 3.08
CA PHE A 24 9.47 -4.23 3.84
C PHE A 24 10.83 -3.60 4.10
N ALA A 25 11.57 -3.35 3.03
CA ALA A 25 12.86 -2.67 3.08
C ALA A 25 12.68 -1.16 2.99
N PHE A 26 13.50 -0.40 3.73
CA PHE A 26 13.37 1.04 3.82
C PHE A 26 14.75 1.70 3.75
N ASP A 27 14.94 2.59 2.77
CA ASP A 27 16.09 3.47 2.70
C ASP A 27 15.64 4.88 3.07
N LEU A 28 16.15 5.37 4.21
CA LEU A 28 15.72 6.64 4.78
C LEU A 28 16.15 7.84 3.92
N TYR A 29 17.36 7.81 3.37
CA TYR A 29 17.87 8.89 2.54
C TYR A 29 17.07 8.98 1.23
N PHE A 30 16.83 7.84 0.59
CA PHE A 30 16.00 7.76 -0.59
C PHE A 30 14.58 8.26 -0.32
N PHE A 31 13.96 7.83 0.80
CA PHE A 31 12.64 8.30 1.16
C PHE A 31 12.59 9.82 1.32
N GLU A 32 13.51 10.42 2.10
CA GLU A 32 13.50 11.87 2.35
C GLU A 32 13.79 12.69 1.09
N GLU A 33 14.82 12.32 0.32
CA GLU A 33 15.29 13.11 -0.82
C GLU A 33 14.47 12.90 -2.10
N GLN A 34 13.89 11.71 -2.29
CA GLN A 34 13.13 11.39 -3.51
C GLN A 34 11.64 11.39 -3.23
N VAL A 35 11.16 10.50 -2.36
CA VAL A 35 9.71 10.27 -2.17
C VAL A 35 9.05 11.47 -1.49
N LEU A 36 9.50 11.81 -0.28
CA LEU A 36 8.95 12.89 0.53
C LEU A 36 9.06 14.23 -0.20
N ARG A 37 10.26 14.57 -0.73
CA ARG A 37 10.49 15.81 -1.49
C ARG A 37 9.54 15.94 -2.69
N THR A 38 9.39 14.87 -3.48
CA THR A 38 8.55 14.89 -4.69
C THR A 38 7.06 15.03 -4.34
N LEU A 39 6.57 14.26 -3.36
CA LEU A 39 5.17 14.31 -2.96
C LEU A 39 4.81 15.64 -2.29
N ARG A 40 5.73 16.22 -1.50
CA ARG A 40 5.56 17.58 -0.95
C ARG A 40 5.48 18.64 -2.03
N ALA A 41 6.29 18.53 -3.09
CA ALA A 41 6.20 19.44 -4.23
C ALA A 41 4.85 19.32 -4.98
N LYS A 42 4.16 18.19 -4.85
CA LYS A 42 2.80 17.98 -5.38
C LYS A 42 1.69 18.40 -4.41
N GLY A 43 2.03 18.82 -3.19
CA GLY A 43 1.12 19.37 -2.19
C GLY A 43 0.77 18.43 -1.03
N VAL A 44 1.33 17.22 -0.98
CA VAL A 44 1.13 16.29 0.15
C VAL A 44 1.90 16.81 1.37
N SER A 45 1.23 16.95 2.51
CA SER A 45 1.83 17.47 3.74
C SER A 45 1.99 16.42 4.83
N ASN A 46 1.13 15.39 4.84
CA ASN A 46 1.06 14.42 5.92
C ASN A 46 1.51 13.05 5.43
N PHE A 47 2.42 12.41 6.16
CA PHE A 47 3.03 11.16 5.74
C PHE A 47 3.09 10.17 6.89
N ILE A 48 2.64 8.95 6.63
CA ILE A 48 2.80 7.79 7.51
C ILE A 48 3.57 6.73 6.73
N VAL A 49 4.65 6.22 7.30
CA VAL A 49 5.43 5.12 6.74
C VAL A 49 5.43 3.98 7.74
N LEU A 50 4.95 2.83 7.28
CA LEU A 50 4.94 1.57 8.01
C LEU A 50 5.98 0.66 7.36
N ALA A 51 7.03 0.31 8.11
CA ALA A 51 8.09 -0.57 7.65
C ALA A 51 8.15 -1.84 8.50
N ASP A 52 8.86 -2.88 8.05
CA ASP A 52 9.14 -4.02 8.92
C ASP A 52 9.97 -3.60 10.14
N ALA A 53 9.55 -4.01 11.34
CA ALA A 53 10.18 -3.56 12.58
C ALA A 53 11.65 -3.97 12.70
N TRP A 54 12.01 -5.18 12.25
CA TRP A 54 13.37 -5.69 12.35
C TRP A 54 14.29 -4.99 11.36
N ILE A 55 13.82 -4.85 10.12
CA ILE A 55 14.56 -4.12 9.09
C ILE A 55 14.73 -2.65 9.47
N LEU A 56 13.67 -2.01 9.98
CA LEU A 56 13.75 -0.63 10.42
C LEU A 56 14.73 -0.45 11.58
N THR A 57 14.78 -1.38 12.52
CA THR A 57 15.73 -1.33 13.65
C THR A 57 17.18 -1.35 13.16
N ASP A 58 17.50 -2.21 12.18
CA ASP A 58 18.82 -2.26 11.57
C ASP A 58 19.15 -0.95 10.83
N VAL A 59 18.22 -0.44 10.03
CA VAL A 59 18.38 0.83 9.31
C VAL A 59 18.63 1.98 10.28
N LEU A 60 17.86 2.07 11.38
CA LEU A 60 18.00 3.11 12.40
C LEU A 60 19.30 2.96 13.21
N GLY A 61 19.71 1.74 13.51
CA GLY A 61 20.97 1.44 14.22
C GLY A 61 22.22 1.82 13.44
N ASN A 62 22.12 1.84 12.10
CA ASN A 62 23.21 2.19 11.19
C ASN A 62 23.20 3.67 10.72
N LEU A 63 22.34 4.51 11.28
CA LEU A 63 22.27 5.92 10.88
C LEU A 63 23.50 6.71 11.34
N SER A 64 24.12 7.42 10.40
CA SER A 64 25.07 8.49 10.71
C SER A 64 24.34 9.77 11.13
N SER A 65 25.06 10.72 11.73
CA SER A 65 24.55 12.00 12.27
C SER A 65 23.87 12.96 11.26
N HIS A 66 23.68 12.54 10.01
CA HIS A 66 23.13 13.36 8.91
C HIS A 66 21.63 13.20 8.69
N THR A 67 20.93 12.38 9.48
CA THR A 67 19.47 12.23 9.41
C THR A 67 18.77 13.43 10.06
N ARG A 68 17.99 14.19 9.30
CA ARG A 68 17.50 15.52 9.74
C ARG A 68 15.98 15.66 9.91
N ALA A 69 15.14 14.75 9.38
CA ALA A 69 13.70 15.01 9.22
C ALA A 69 12.71 14.01 9.87
N ALA A 70 13.17 12.87 10.38
CA ALA A 70 12.32 11.90 11.08
C ALA A 70 11.56 12.53 12.26
N GLY A 71 10.23 12.35 12.29
CA GLY A 71 9.36 12.88 13.35
C GLY A 71 8.97 14.36 13.21
N LYS A 72 9.48 15.09 12.21
CA LYS A 72 9.10 16.48 11.93
C LYS A 72 8.12 16.63 10.77
N TYR A 73 8.27 15.81 9.73
CA TYR A 73 7.49 15.91 8.49
C TYR A 73 6.74 14.63 8.13
N TYR A 74 6.99 13.53 8.83
CA TYR A 74 6.35 12.25 8.62
C TYR A 74 6.41 11.42 9.91
N TYR A 75 5.47 10.49 10.06
CA TYR A 75 5.45 9.48 11.10
C TYR A 75 6.01 8.17 10.53
N LEU A 76 7.03 7.60 11.18
CA LEU A 76 7.66 6.34 10.78
C LEU A 76 7.51 5.32 11.90
N ALA A 77 6.96 4.16 11.58
CA ALA A 77 6.74 3.08 12.53
C ALA A 77 7.18 1.72 11.99
N GLY A 78 7.76 0.91 12.89
CA GLY A 78 8.05 -0.49 12.65
C GLY A 78 6.83 -1.35 12.97
N MET A 79 6.45 -2.23 12.05
CA MET A 79 5.35 -3.17 12.19
C MET A 79 5.90 -4.55 12.53
N ASP A 80 5.60 -5.03 13.73
CA ASP A 80 5.95 -6.38 14.16
C ASP A 80 4.79 -7.35 13.92
N LYS A 81 5.05 -8.41 13.16
CA LYS A 81 4.09 -9.48 12.87
C LYS A 81 4.14 -10.61 13.89
N GLY A 82 5.12 -10.63 14.79
CA GLY A 82 5.41 -11.70 15.74
C GLY A 82 5.97 -12.96 15.09
N GLN A 83 5.35 -13.42 14.00
CA GLN A 83 5.85 -14.46 13.11
C GLN A 83 5.87 -13.98 11.66
N GLY A 84 6.96 -14.29 10.94
CA GLY A 84 7.18 -13.83 9.58
C GLY A 84 7.63 -12.37 9.50
N VAL A 85 7.39 -11.74 8.36
CA VAL A 85 7.84 -10.37 8.06
C VAL A 85 6.67 -9.49 7.61
N PHE A 86 6.79 -8.19 7.81
CA PHE A 86 5.88 -7.20 7.25
C PHE A 86 6.29 -6.88 5.80
N HIS A 87 5.69 -7.59 4.84
CA HIS A 87 5.99 -7.47 3.41
C HIS A 87 5.12 -6.56 2.51
N PRO A 88 3.99 -5.95 2.95
CA PRO A 88 3.16 -5.10 2.08
C PRO A 88 3.91 -3.92 1.48
N LYS A 89 3.56 -3.57 0.23
CA LYS A 89 4.10 -2.42 -0.50
C LYS A 89 2.94 -1.68 -1.14
N ILE A 90 2.44 -0.70 -0.40
CA ILE A 90 1.24 0.05 -0.71
C ILE A 90 1.56 1.53 -0.57
N MET A 91 1.09 2.34 -1.51
CA MET A 91 1.07 3.79 -1.39
C MET A 91 -0.37 4.26 -1.55
N LEU A 92 -0.97 4.72 -0.46
CA LEU A 92 -2.29 5.35 -0.46
C LEU A 92 -2.10 6.86 -0.36
N LEU A 93 -2.62 7.60 -1.32
CA LEU A 93 -2.75 9.05 -1.29
C LEU A 93 -4.20 9.42 -1.03
N LEU A 94 -4.44 10.29 -0.06
CA LEU A 94 -5.77 10.77 0.33
C LEU A 94 -5.89 12.26 0.07
N GLY A 95 -6.98 12.64 -0.60
CA GLY A 95 -7.46 13.99 -0.80
C GLY A 95 -8.85 14.16 -0.17
N GLU A 96 -9.39 15.37 -0.24
CA GLU A 96 -10.71 15.69 0.34
C GLU A 96 -11.83 14.85 -0.32
N GLU A 97 -11.79 14.68 -1.64
CA GLU A 97 -12.84 14.01 -2.42
C GLU A 97 -12.30 12.88 -3.32
N GLU A 98 -11.02 12.54 -3.19
CA GLU A 98 -10.37 11.56 -4.05
C GLU A 98 -9.23 10.81 -3.34
N ALA A 99 -8.92 9.63 -3.85
CA ALA A 99 -7.81 8.82 -3.37
C ALA A 99 -7.10 8.15 -4.55
N LEU A 100 -5.82 7.85 -4.36
CA LEU A 100 -5.03 7.09 -5.30
C LEU A 100 -4.29 6.00 -4.55
N LEU A 101 -4.57 4.76 -4.90
CA LEU A 101 -3.97 3.57 -4.30
C LEU A 101 -3.02 2.92 -5.30
N PHE A 102 -1.77 2.78 -4.88
CA PHE A 102 -0.80 1.93 -5.55
C PHE A 102 -0.54 0.68 -4.73
N THR A 103 -0.46 -0.46 -5.41
CA THR A 103 0.03 -1.72 -4.87
C THR A 103 1.10 -2.27 -5.78
N GLY A 104 2.18 -2.82 -5.24
CA GLY A 104 3.26 -3.29 -6.10
C GLY A 104 4.31 -4.14 -5.41
N SER A 105 5.41 -4.37 -6.12
CA SER A 105 6.53 -5.20 -5.65
C SER A 105 7.75 -4.40 -5.19
N GLY A 106 7.79 -3.09 -5.45
CA GLY A 106 8.90 -2.21 -5.09
C GLY A 106 8.90 -1.78 -3.62
N ASN A 107 10.04 -1.95 -2.94
CA ASN A 107 10.28 -1.36 -1.62
C ASN A 107 10.67 0.12 -1.74
N LEU A 108 10.48 0.91 -0.68
CA LEU A 108 10.95 2.31 -0.55
C LEU A 108 12.49 2.41 -0.51
N THR A 109 13.12 2.15 -1.65
CA THR A 109 14.56 2.10 -1.89
C THR A 109 14.85 2.55 -3.32
N PRO A 110 16.09 2.97 -3.65
CA PRO A 110 16.43 3.34 -5.03
C PRO A 110 16.12 2.23 -6.04
N PHE A 111 16.38 0.97 -5.69
CA PHE A 111 16.11 -0.16 -6.58
C PHE A 111 14.61 -0.43 -6.74
N GLY A 112 13.83 -0.37 -5.66
CA GLY A 112 12.39 -0.63 -5.73
C GLY A 112 11.56 0.44 -6.45
N HIS A 113 12.11 1.64 -6.71
CA HIS A 113 11.40 2.74 -7.37
C HIS A 113 12.03 3.16 -8.72
N GLY A 114 13.02 2.42 -9.22
CA GLY A 114 13.63 2.73 -10.51
C GLY A 114 14.83 1.88 -10.93
N GLY A 115 15.44 1.11 -10.02
CA GLY A 115 16.55 0.21 -10.38
C GLY A 115 16.13 -1.19 -10.82
N ASN A 116 14.98 -1.67 -10.38
CA ASN A 116 14.40 -2.97 -10.72
C ASN A 116 13.15 -2.80 -11.61
N HIS A 117 12.80 -3.85 -12.37
CA HIS A 117 11.53 -3.91 -13.10
C HIS A 117 10.38 -4.32 -12.18
N GLU A 118 10.06 -3.44 -11.24
CA GLU A 118 8.96 -3.64 -10.29
C GLU A 118 7.60 -3.44 -10.97
N LEU A 119 6.62 -4.25 -10.56
CA LEU A 119 5.24 -4.12 -11.04
C LEU A 119 4.43 -3.28 -10.05
N TRP A 120 3.66 -2.34 -10.58
CA TRP A 120 2.74 -1.50 -9.82
C TRP A 120 1.36 -1.46 -10.48
N GLY A 121 0.32 -1.71 -9.70
CA GLY A 121 -1.07 -1.38 -10.04
C GLY A 121 -1.45 -0.05 -9.40
N ALA A 122 -2.22 0.77 -10.12
CA ALA A 122 -2.70 2.06 -9.65
C ALA A 122 -4.21 2.18 -9.85
N ILE A 123 -4.95 2.53 -8.81
CA ILE A 123 -6.40 2.74 -8.88
C ILE A 123 -6.72 4.10 -8.29
N HIS A 124 -7.29 4.96 -9.13
CA HIS A 124 -7.84 6.25 -8.73
C HIS A 124 -9.31 6.11 -8.34
N PHE A 125 -9.68 6.74 -7.23
CA PHE A 125 -11.02 6.79 -6.68
C PHE A 125 -11.49 8.24 -6.64
N ASP A 126 -12.59 8.53 -7.33
CA ASP A 126 -13.28 9.81 -7.29
C ASP A 126 -14.56 9.67 -6.43
N GLY A 127 -14.73 10.59 -5.48
CA GLY A 127 -15.86 10.65 -4.58
C GLY A 127 -17.17 11.10 -5.22
N LYS A 128 -17.18 11.50 -6.50
CA LYS A 128 -18.38 11.98 -7.21
C LYS A 128 -19.20 10.87 -7.90
N GLU A 129 -19.01 9.61 -7.51
CA GLU A 129 -19.59 8.36 -8.05
C GLU A 129 -18.57 7.51 -8.83
N SER A 130 -17.61 6.93 -8.10
CA SER A 130 -16.77 5.86 -8.65
C SER A 130 -17.34 4.50 -8.26
N PRO A 131 -17.65 3.61 -9.24
CA PRO A 131 -18.04 2.22 -8.95
C PRO A 131 -16.93 1.44 -8.21
N ARG A 132 -15.72 2.01 -8.14
CA ARG A 132 -14.55 1.45 -7.48
C ARG A 132 -14.46 1.80 -5.99
N LEU A 133 -15.28 2.70 -5.45
CA LEU A 133 -15.24 3.04 -4.01
C LEU A 133 -15.35 1.83 -3.07
N PRO A 134 -16.12 0.76 -3.38
CA PRO A 134 -16.11 -0.42 -2.54
C PRO A 134 -14.75 -1.14 -2.50
N LEU A 135 -13.92 -1.02 -3.55
CA LEU A 135 -12.56 -1.57 -3.55
C LEU A 135 -11.63 -0.75 -2.65
N LEU A 136 -11.81 0.58 -2.61
CA LEU A 136 -11.16 1.43 -1.62
C LEU A 136 -11.55 0.99 -0.21
N HIS A 137 -12.82 0.67 0.04
CA HIS A 137 -13.25 0.16 1.35
C HIS A 137 -12.49 -1.11 1.74
N GLN A 138 -12.39 -2.11 0.86
CA GLN A 138 -11.63 -3.34 1.15
C GLN A 138 -10.15 -3.06 1.47
N ALA A 139 -9.50 -2.17 0.70
CA ALA A 139 -8.12 -1.78 0.97
C ALA A 139 -7.99 -1.04 2.31
N MET A 140 -8.97 -0.20 2.65
CA MET A 140 -9.00 0.54 3.90
C MET A 140 -9.21 -0.37 5.10
N GLU A 141 -10.07 -1.39 5.04
CA GLU A 141 -10.22 -2.38 6.12
C GLU A 141 -8.86 -2.98 6.53
N TYR A 142 -8.03 -3.29 5.53
CA TYR A 142 -6.67 -3.77 5.77
C TYR A 142 -5.76 -2.70 6.39
N LEU A 143 -5.73 -1.50 5.80
CA LEU A 143 -4.85 -0.40 6.23
C LEU A 143 -5.24 0.14 7.61
N GLU A 144 -6.52 0.16 7.96
CA GLU A 144 -7.02 0.45 9.31
C GLU A 144 -6.54 -0.59 10.32
N GLY A 145 -6.56 -1.87 9.94
CA GLY A 145 -6.01 -2.93 10.77
C GLY A 145 -4.53 -2.72 11.08
N LEU A 146 -3.76 -2.16 10.14
CA LEU A 146 -2.35 -1.80 10.36
C LEU A 146 -2.20 -0.53 11.19
N ALA A 147 -2.84 0.56 10.78
CA ALA A 147 -2.71 1.86 11.43
C ALA A 147 -3.32 1.87 12.84
N GLY A 148 -4.33 1.05 13.10
CA GLY A 148 -4.92 0.86 14.43
C GLY A 148 -3.97 0.22 15.45
N GLN A 149 -2.88 -0.42 15.00
CA GLN A 149 -1.83 -0.95 15.87
C GLN A 149 -0.82 0.13 16.29
N LEU A 150 -0.86 1.32 15.69
CA LEU A 150 0.04 2.41 16.03
C LEU A 150 -0.23 2.92 17.46
N PRO A 151 0.81 3.10 18.30
CA PRO A 151 0.64 3.66 19.62
C PRO A 151 0.54 5.20 19.59
N GLY A 152 -0.27 5.75 20.51
CA GLY A 152 -0.30 7.17 20.83
C GLY A 152 -0.49 8.08 19.61
N ILE A 153 0.48 8.97 19.38
CA ILE A 153 0.40 10.03 18.37
C ILE A 153 0.25 9.50 16.95
N GLY A 154 0.78 8.32 16.63
CA GLY A 154 0.66 7.73 15.29
C GLY A 154 -0.79 7.43 14.91
N LYS A 155 -1.56 6.89 15.86
CA LYS A 155 -2.98 6.62 15.68
C LYS A 155 -3.77 7.92 15.54
N THR A 156 -3.57 8.89 16.44
CA THR A 156 -4.23 10.19 16.35
C THR A 156 -3.91 10.90 15.02
N PHE A 157 -2.67 10.81 14.56
CA PHE A 157 -2.25 11.39 13.29
C PHE A 157 -2.98 10.73 12.11
N TRP A 158 -3.11 9.40 12.11
CA TRP A 158 -3.88 8.68 11.10
C TRP A 158 -5.37 9.06 11.09
N GLU A 159 -6.02 9.04 12.25
CA GLU A 159 -7.44 9.40 12.38
C GLU A 159 -7.71 10.81 11.84
N ALA A 160 -6.87 11.79 12.21
CA ALA A 160 -7.00 13.16 11.70
C ALA A 160 -6.90 13.23 10.16
N GLN A 161 -6.03 12.42 9.54
CA GLN A 161 -5.91 12.42 8.08
C GLN A 161 -7.14 11.85 7.38
N LYS A 162 -7.87 10.95 8.05
CA LYS A 162 -9.10 10.39 7.49
C LYS A 162 -10.28 11.33 7.62
N GLU A 163 -10.38 12.03 8.75
CA GLU A 163 -11.44 13.01 8.98
C GLU A 163 -11.47 14.10 7.91
N GLU A 164 -10.31 14.46 7.35
CA GLU A 164 -10.18 15.42 6.24
C GLU A 164 -10.66 14.87 4.88
N SER A 165 -10.82 13.55 4.72
CA SER A 165 -11.30 12.95 3.47
C SER A 165 -12.80 12.61 3.56
N ARG A 166 -13.60 13.27 2.72
CA ARG A 166 -15.04 13.01 2.58
C ARG A 166 -15.36 11.68 1.92
N LEU A 167 -14.36 10.99 1.36
CA LEU A 167 -14.53 9.66 0.77
C LEU A 167 -15.05 8.63 1.77
N PHE A 168 -14.61 8.70 3.03
CA PHE A 168 -15.00 7.72 4.04
C PHE A 168 -16.49 7.76 4.36
N GLY A 169 -17.12 8.94 4.30
CA GLY A 169 -18.57 9.07 4.45
C GLY A 169 -19.39 8.51 3.27
N LYS A 170 -18.74 8.14 2.17
CA LYS A 170 -19.35 7.62 0.95
C LYS A 170 -19.12 6.11 0.76
N LEU A 171 -18.33 5.49 1.63
CA LEU A 171 -18.07 4.05 1.54
C LEU A 171 -19.36 3.27 1.86
N PRO A 172 -19.62 2.16 1.15
CA PRO A 172 -20.76 1.30 1.47
C PRO A 172 -20.56 0.64 2.83
N ALA A 173 -21.64 0.32 3.54
CA ALA A 173 -21.55 -0.34 4.85
C ALA A 173 -20.81 -1.69 4.82
N ALA A 174 -20.92 -2.42 3.71
CA ALA A 174 -20.13 -3.62 3.42
C ALA A 174 -19.77 -3.63 1.92
N PRO A 175 -18.51 -3.86 1.54
CA PRO A 175 -18.14 -3.97 0.14
C PRO A 175 -18.54 -5.36 -0.41
N PRO A 176 -18.96 -5.46 -1.68
CA PRO A 176 -19.09 -6.76 -2.34
C PRO A 176 -17.71 -7.42 -2.47
N ALA A 177 -17.67 -8.73 -2.67
CA ALA A 177 -16.42 -9.47 -2.79
C ALA A 177 -15.60 -9.04 -4.03
N PHE A 178 -16.29 -8.93 -5.18
CA PHE A 178 -15.74 -8.38 -6.43
C PHE A 178 -16.33 -7.01 -6.71
N VAL A 179 -15.48 -6.10 -7.20
CA VAL A 179 -15.80 -4.72 -7.51
C VAL A 179 -15.44 -4.43 -8.97
N PRO A 180 -16.37 -3.93 -9.80
CA PRO A 180 -16.09 -3.63 -11.18
C PRO A 180 -15.07 -2.49 -11.32
N LEU A 181 -13.98 -2.74 -12.04
CA LEU A 181 -13.00 -1.73 -12.44
C LEU A 181 -13.39 -1.06 -13.76
N ASP A 182 -13.92 -1.85 -14.70
CA ASP A 182 -14.39 -1.44 -16.01
C ASP A 182 -15.48 -2.40 -16.53
N ALA A 183 -15.84 -2.32 -17.81
CA ALA A 183 -16.90 -3.14 -18.40
C ALA A 183 -16.60 -4.65 -18.48
N THR A 184 -15.33 -5.04 -18.30
CA THR A 184 -14.84 -6.41 -18.52
C THR A 184 -14.05 -6.96 -17.34
N THR A 185 -13.66 -6.11 -16.40
CA THR A 185 -12.74 -6.45 -15.32
C THR A 185 -13.36 -6.16 -13.97
N ASP A 186 -13.40 -7.18 -13.12
CA ASP A 186 -13.68 -7.06 -11.70
C ASP A 186 -12.40 -7.23 -10.88
N ALA A 187 -12.36 -6.63 -9.69
CA ALA A 187 -11.24 -6.73 -8.76
C ALA A 187 -11.69 -6.97 -7.33
N ALA A 188 -10.83 -7.65 -6.57
CA ALA A 188 -10.94 -7.80 -5.13
C ALA A 188 -9.57 -7.46 -4.52
N PHE A 189 -9.56 -6.80 -3.38
CA PHE A 189 -8.35 -6.51 -2.63
C PHE A 189 -8.04 -7.67 -1.68
N LEU A 190 -6.95 -8.38 -1.94
CA LEU A 190 -6.50 -9.50 -1.12
C LEU A 190 -5.32 -9.11 -0.23
N HIS A 191 -5.33 -9.58 1.01
CA HIS A 191 -4.27 -9.27 1.96
C HIS A 191 -4.01 -10.43 2.94
N SER A 192 -2.82 -10.41 3.55
CA SER A 192 -2.48 -11.37 4.60
C SER A 192 -2.80 -10.79 5.99
N GLY A 193 -3.73 -11.42 6.70
CA GLY A 193 -4.14 -11.09 8.07
C GLY A 193 -3.59 -12.06 9.11
N ARG A 194 -4.15 -12.03 10.33
CA ARG A 194 -3.88 -13.04 11.38
C ARG A 194 -4.72 -14.30 11.19
N GLU A 195 -5.98 -14.12 10.79
CA GLU A 195 -6.96 -15.20 10.68
C GLU A 195 -7.05 -15.78 9.25
N GLU A 196 -6.66 -14.99 8.25
CA GLU A 196 -6.81 -15.35 6.85
C GLU A 196 -5.60 -14.94 6.01
N ASN A 197 -5.23 -15.76 5.02
CA ASN A 197 -4.15 -15.48 4.08
C ASN A 197 -4.69 -15.24 2.65
N ILE A 198 -3.83 -14.73 1.77
CA ILE A 198 -4.21 -14.41 0.38
C ILE A 198 -4.73 -15.65 -0.37
N LEU A 199 -4.12 -16.82 -0.15
CA LEU A 199 -4.53 -18.05 -0.82
C LEU A 199 -5.94 -18.50 -0.42
N SER A 200 -6.27 -18.50 0.87
CA SER A 200 -7.60 -18.87 1.34
C SER A 200 -8.67 -17.89 0.84
N GLN A 201 -8.36 -16.59 0.79
CA GLN A 201 -9.25 -15.59 0.17
C GLN A 201 -9.44 -15.86 -1.31
N PHE A 202 -8.34 -16.10 -2.05
CA PHE A 202 -8.37 -16.39 -3.47
C PHE A 202 -9.26 -17.60 -3.79
N ARG A 203 -9.11 -18.73 -3.05
CA ARG A 203 -9.92 -19.95 -3.25
C ARG A 203 -11.40 -19.74 -3.00
N ARG A 204 -11.77 -18.86 -2.06
CA ARG A 204 -13.18 -18.49 -1.81
C ARG A 204 -13.76 -17.68 -2.97
N LEU A 205 -12.96 -16.80 -3.57
CA LEU A 205 -13.40 -15.92 -4.66
C LEU A 205 -13.41 -16.61 -6.03
N VAL A 206 -12.43 -17.48 -6.26
CA VAL A 206 -12.23 -18.17 -7.54
C VAL A 206 -12.28 -19.68 -7.28
N PRO A 207 -13.46 -20.32 -7.41
CA PRO A 207 -13.59 -21.76 -7.25
C PRO A 207 -12.71 -22.51 -8.25
N SER A 208 -11.97 -23.53 -7.79
CA SER A 208 -11.03 -24.30 -8.60
C SER A 208 -11.68 -25.00 -9.80
N GLU A 209 -12.95 -25.37 -9.69
CA GLU A 209 -13.77 -25.94 -10.77
C GLU A 209 -13.96 -25.00 -11.98
N LYS A 210 -13.65 -23.71 -11.84
CA LYS A 210 -13.72 -22.69 -12.91
C LYS A 210 -12.37 -22.31 -13.51
N ILE A 211 -11.27 -22.85 -12.99
CA ILE A 211 -9.93 -22.47 -13.42
C ILE A 211 -9.49 -23.37 -14.58
N GLU A 212 -9.47 -22.83 -15.80
CA GLU A 212 -8.96 -23.56 -16.98
C GLU A 212 -7.43 -23.54 -17.06
N ALA A 213 -6.79 -22.43 -16.66
CA ALA A 213 -5.34 -22.26 -16.66
C ALA A 213 -4.89 -21.20 -15.64
N ILE A 214 -3.69 -21.39 -15.09
CA ILE A 214 -3.00 -20.40 -14.23
C ILE A 214 -1.64 -20.09 -14.85
N HIS A 215 -1.39 -18.82 -15.17
CA HIS A 215 -0.08 -18.36 -15.63
C HIS A 215 0.61 -17.62 -14.49
N LEU A 216 1.70 -18.20 -13.96
CA LEU A 216 2.49 -17.61 -12.88
C LEU A 216 3.83 -17.14 -13.43
N THR A 217 4.18 -15.87 -13.17
CA THR A 217 5.54 -15.36 -13.39
C THR A 217 6.11 -14.98 -12.04
N SER A 218 7.10 -15.74 -11.57
CA SER A 218 7.80 -15.42 -10.32
C SER A 218 9.30 -15.67 -10.45
N PRO A 219 10.16 -14.71 -10.04
CA PRO A 219 11.59 -14.94 -9.98
C PRO A 219 11.97 -15.99 -8.91
N PHE A 220 11.09 -16.21 -7.93
CA PHE A 220 11.25 -17.19 -6.86
C PHE A 220 10.01 -18.06 -6.77
N TYR A 221 10.15 -19.36 -6.96
CA TYR A 221 9.04 -20.30 -6.86
C TYR A 221 9.47 -21.54 -6.09
N ASP A 222 8.50 -22.20 -5.47
CA ASP A 222 8.73 -23.52 -4.93
C ASP A 222 8.99 -24.49 -6.08
N VAL A 223 10.24 -24.97 -6.17
CA VAL A 223 10.71 -25.90 -7.21
C VAL A 223 9.89 -27.19 -7.22
N LYS A 224 9.34 -27.61 -6.06
CA LYS A 224 8.49 -28.79 -5.96
C LYS A 224 7.03 -28.51 -6.32
N GLY A 225 6.65 -27.25 -6.49
CA GLY A 225 5.29 -26.84 -6.80
C GLY A 225 4.26 -27.26 -5.73
N GLN A 226 4.67 -27.45 -4.46
CA GLN A 226 3.75 -27.80 -3.38
C GLN A 226 2.65 -26.76 -3.23
N PHE A 227 2.97 -25.49 -3.43
CA PHE A 227 1.95 -24.43 -3.46
C PHE A 227 0.82 -24.70 -4.47
N LEU A 228 1.13 -25.31 -5.63
CA LEU A 228 0.11 -25.64 -6.63
C LEU A 228 -0.84 -26.73 -6.16
N SER A 229 -0.41 -27.59 -5.22
CA SER A 229 -1.29 -28.60 -4.60
C SER A 229 -2.25 -28.00 -3.56
N GLU A 230 -2.04 -26.75 -3.15
CA GLU A 230 -2.90 -26.04 -2.21
C GLU A 230 -3.95 -25.15 -2.90
N LEU A 231 -3.87 -24.98 -4.23
CA LEU A 231 -4.84 -24.21 -5.03
C LEU A 231 -6.17 -24.96 -5.18
#